data_AF-A0A9K3EK64-F1
#
_entry.id   AF-A0A9K3EK64-F1
#
_cell.length_a   1.000
_cell.length_b   1.000
_cell.length_c   1.000
_cell.angle_alpha   90.00
_cell.angle_beta   90.00
_cell.angle_gamma   90.00
#
_symmetry.space_group_name_H-M   'P 1'
#
loop_
_entity.id
_entity.type
_entity.pdbx_description
1 polymer ?
#
loop_
_entity_poly.entity_id
_entity_poly.type
_entity_poly.pdbx_seq_one_letter_code
_entity_poly.pdbx_strand_id
1 'polypeptide(L)'
;MIGYWDQIQKKENHCNEGWHETGDIGRINDNGNLWLIGRMKGRIKSGGENIYPEEVETVILRHPGISAIAVIGLPDNCLTEMVVACIQLNHDWTWTSSGSH
;
A
#
# COMPACT_ATOMS: atom_id res chain seq x y z
N MET A 1 -8.88 22.69 7.48
CA MET A 1 -8.11 22.26 8.67
C MET A 1 -7.05 23.33 8.98
N ILE A 2 -6.86 23.73 10.24
CA ILE A 2 -6.02 24.89 10.64
C ILE A 2 -4.52 24.49 10.79
N GLY A 3 -4.11 23.36 10.22
CA GLY A 3 -2.75 22.82 10.31
C GLY A 3 -2.56 21.77 11.43
N TYR A 4 -1.37 21.17 11.46
CA TYR A 4 -0.98 20.17 12.47
C TYR A 4 -0.17 20.83 13.60
N TRP A 5 -0.41 20.40 14.84
CA TRP A 5 0.31 20.87 16.02
C TRP A 5 1.80 20.51 15.94
N ASP A 6 2.68 21.48 16.22
CA ASP A 6 4.15 21.38 16.26
C ASP A 6 4.91 21.24 14.90
N GLN A 7 4.24 21.44 13.76
CA GLN A 7 4.89 21.45 12.43
C GLN A 7 5.10 22.85 11.84
N ILE A 8 5.77 23.75 12.56
CA ILE A 8 6.00 25.15 12.12
C ILE A 8 6.91 25.25 10.87
N GLN A 9 7.71 24.22 10.54
CA GLN A 9 8.74 24.30 9.49
C GLN A 9 8.60 23.30 8.33
N LYS A 10 7.58 22.44 8.31
CA LYS A 10 7.32 21.61 7.12
C LYS A 10 6.39 22.38 6.19
N LYS A 11 6.99 23.22 5.34
CA LYS A 11 6.37 23.71 4.10
C LYS A 11 6.11 22.49 3.20
N GLU A 12 5.06 21.73 3.49
CA GLU A 12 4.50 20.77 2.53
C GLU A 12 3.63 21.58 1.56
N ASN A 13 4.17 21.72 0.35
CA ASN A 13 3.56 22.11 -0.92
C ASN A 13 2.14 22.69 -0.85
N HIS A 14 2.05 23.97 -1.21
CA HIS A 14 0.84 24.76 -1.32
C HIS A 14 -0.33 23.98 -1.94
N CYS A 15 -1.42 23.91 -1.17
CA CYS A 15 -2.78 23.83 -1.72
C CYS A 15 -2.91 24.85 -2.85
N ASN A 16 -3.26 24.40 -4.05
CA ASN A 16 -3.99 25.27 -4.97
C ASN A 16 -5.34 25.57 -4.30
N GLU A 17 -5.54 26.84 -3.97
CA GLU A 17 -6.76 27.52 -3.52
C GLU A 17 -8.00 26.61 -3.33
N GLY A 18 -8.18 26.09 -2.12
CA GLY A 18 -9.44 25.48 -1.67
C GLY A 18 -9.46 23.96 -1.53
N TRP A 19 -8.43 23.24 -1.98
CA TRP A 19 -8.38 21.77 -1.88
C TRP A 19 -7.36 21.29 -0.85
N HIS A 20 -7.78 20.40 0.04
CA HIS A 20 -6.90 19.73 1.00
C HIS A 20 -6.46 18.37 0.44
N GLU A 21 -5.15 18.17 0.28
CA GLU A 21 -4.59 16.87 -0.07
C GLU A 21 -4.69 15.93 1.14
N THR A 22 -5.60 14.95 1.10
CA THR A 22 -5.75 13.93 2.16
C THR A 22 -4.59 12.95 2.21
N GLY A 23 -3.78 12.92 1.14
CA GLY A 23 -2.76 11.89 0.96
C GLY A 23 -3.37 10.53 0.65
N ASP A 24 -4.65 10.46 0.28
CA ASP A 24 -5.34 9.24 -0.14
C ASP A 24 -5.57 9.28 -1.65
N ILE A 25 -5.20 8.21 -2.34
CA ILE A 25 -5.42 8.00 -3.77
C ILE A 25 -6.74 7.27 -3.92
N GLY A 26 -7.61 7.79 -4.79
CA GLY A 26 -8.83 7.12 -5.18
C GLY A 26 -9.18 7.38 -6.63
N ARG A 27 -10.01 6.51 -7.20
CA ARG A 27 -10.54 6.65 -8.56
C ARG A 27 -12.04 6.78 -8.53
N ILE A 28 -12.57 7.72 -9.29
CA ILE A 28 -14.01 7.85 -9.52
C ILE A 28 -14.34 7.11 -10.81
N ASN A 29 -15.30 6.20 -10.76
CA ASN A 29 -15.80 5.52 -11.96
C ASN A 29 -16.94 6.34 -12.61
N ASP A 30 -17.34 5.99 -13.84
CA ASP A 30 -18.37 6.71 -14.63
C ASP A 30 -19.74 6.82 -13.93
N ASN A 31 -20.01 5.95 -12.96
CA ASN A 31 -21.23 5.98 -12.13
C ASN A 31 -21.14 6.94 -10.93
N GLY A 32 -20.07 7.71 -10.79
CA GLY A 32 -19.86 8.65 -9.68
C GLY A 32 -19.39 8.00 -8.37
N ASN A 33 -19.09 6.70 -8.38
CA ASN A 33 -18.61 5.99 -7.19
C ASN A 33 -17.10 6.21 -7.01
N LEU A 34 -16.70 6.67 -5.82
CA LEU A 34 -15.30 6.82 -5.41
C LEU A 34 -14.76 5.50 -4.84
N TRP A 35 -13.68 5.01 -5.43
CA TRP A 35 -12.93 3.84 -4.96
C TRP A 35 -11.65 4.32 -4.29
N LEU A 36 -11.46 3.97 -3.01
CA LEU A 36 -10.22 4.20 -2.30
C LEU A 36 -9.18 3.16 -2.78
N ILE A 37 -8.07 3.64 -3.34
CA ILE A 37 -6.99 2.81 -3.92
C ILE A 37 -5.75 2.82 -3.03
N GLY A 38 -5.62 3.83 -2.15
CA GLY A 38 -4.65 3.77 -1.07
C GLY A 38 -4.14 5.10 -0.58
N ARG A 39 -2.91 5.12 -0.06
CA ARG A 39 -2.26 6.37 0.41
C ARG A 39 -1.08 6.79 -0.48
N MET A 40 -1.03 8.07 -0.85
CA MET A 40 0.02 8.71 -1.66
C MET A 40 1.43 8.58 -1.05
N LYS A 41 1.55 8.52 0.27
CA LYS A 41 2.82 8.29 0.99
C LYS A 41 3.11 6.80 1.29
N GLY A 42 2.30 5.87 0.78
CA GLY A 42 2.41 4.41 1.02
C GLY A 42 2.97 3.59 -0.15
N ARG A 43 3.47 4.23 -1.22
CA ARG A 43 4.10 3.50 -2.35
C ARG A 43 5.49 2.98 -1.97
N ILE A 44 5.83 1.78 -2.45
CA ILE A 44 7.16 1.19 -2.36
C ILE A 44 7.88 1.41 -3.69
N LYS A 45 9.09 1.95 -3.68
CA LYS A 45 9.92 2.11 -4.87
C LYS A 45 10.96 1.01 -4.94
N SER A 46 10.72 0.03 -5.81
CA SER A 46 11.62 -1.10 -6.00
C SER A 46 12.21 -1.07 -7.41
N GLY A 47 13.52 -0.90 -7.52
CA GLY A 47 14.25 -1.01 -8.79
C GLY A 47 13.86 0.02 -9.86
N GLY A 48 13.32 1.18 -9.46
CA GLY A 48 12.82 2.22 -10.37
C GLY A 48 11.31 2.16 -10.65
N GLU A 49 10.63 1.10 -10.22
CA GLU A 49 9.19 0.93 -10.37
C GLU A 49 8.44 1.37 -9.11
N ASN A 50 7.22 1.90 -9.27
CA ASN A 50 6.34 2.22 -8.15
C ASN A 50 5.38 1.07 -7.90
N ILE A 51 5.43 0.50 -6.71
CA ILE A 51 4.61 -0.62 -6.27
C ILE A 51 3.63 -0.11 -5.21
N TYR A 52 2.35 -0.45 -5.39
CA TYR A 52 1.30 -0.14 -4.44
C TYR A 52 1.04 -1.38 -3.57
N PRO A 53 1.32 -1.32 -2.25
CA PRO A 53 1.10 -2.46 -1.33
C PRO A 53 -0.29 -3.06 -1.47
N GLU A 54 -1.32 -2.22 -1.60
CA GLU A 54 -2.73 -2.63 -1.65
C GLU A 54 -3.05 -3.52 -2.85
N GLU A 55 -2.39 -3.32 -4.00
CA GLU A 55 -2.56 -4.19 -5.16
C GLU A 55 -2.00 -5.59 -4.89
N VAL A 56 -0.82 -5.65 -4.27
CA VAL A 56 -0.15 -6.89 -3.91
C VAL A 56 -0.93 -7.63 -2.82
N GLU A 57 -1.37 -6.91 -1.79
CA GLU A 57 -2.23 -7.42 -0.72
C GLU A 57 -3.52 -7.99 -1.27
N THR A 58 -4.21 -7.26 -2.16
CA THR A 58 -5.46 -7.71 -2.78
C THR A 58 -5.30 -9.01 -3.56
N VAL A 59 -4.18 -9.20 -4.25
CA VAL A 59 -3.91 -10.42 -5.00
C VAL A 59 -3.63 -11.59 -4.06
N ILE A 60 -2.78 -11.39 -3.06
CA ILE A 60 -2.37 -12.47 -2.15
C ILE A 60 -3.51 -12.86 -1.21
N LEU A 61 -4.35 -11.92 -0.78
CA LEU A 61 -5.52 -12.17 0.07
C LEU A 61 -6.57 -13.08 -0.61
N ARG A 62 -6.52 -13.25 -1.94
CA ARG A 62 -7.37 -14.23 -2.64
C ARG A 62 -7.00 -15.68 -2.33
N HIS A 63 -5.82 -15.92 -1.77
CA HIS A 63 -5.39 -17.26 -1.42
C HIS A 63 -6.16 -17.78 -0.19
N PRO A 64 -6.82 -18.95 -0.26
CA PRO A 64 -7.72 -19.44 0.79
C PRO A 64 -7.02 -19.76 2.11
N GLY A 65 -5.70 -19.85 2.12
CA GLY A 65 -4.88 -20.09 3.30
C GLY A 65 -4.47 -18.86 4.09
N ILE A 66 -4.79 -17.66 3.64
CA ILE A 66 -4.30 -16.41 4.23
C ILE A 66 -5.46 -15.70 4.94
N SER A 67 -5.27 -15.36 6.22
CA SER A 67 -6.25 -14.61 7.03
C SER A 67 -6.01 -13.10 6.95
N ALA A 68 -4.75 -12.68 6.90
CA ALA A 68 -4.36 -11.30 6.80
C ALA A 68 -3.00 -11.15 6.09
N ILE A 69 -2.77 -10.00 5.49
CA ILE A 69 -1.50 -9.64 4.87
C ILE A 69 -1.20 -8.16 5.09
N ALA A 70 0.08 -7.85 5.25
CA ALA A 70 0.61 -6.49 5.15
C ALA A 70 1.85 -6.50 4.24
N VAL A 71 1.90 -5.58 3.27
CA VAL A 71 3.04 -5.41 2.36
C VAL A 71 3.79 -4.14 2.72
N ILE A 72 5.09 -4.26 2.97
CA ILE A 72 5.97 -3.17 3.39
C ILE A 72 7.20 -3.07 2.51
N GLY A 73 7.74 -1.86 2.37
CA GLY A 73 9.04 -1.62 1.76
C GLY A 73 10.12 -1.63 2.83
N LEU A 74 11.15 -2.45 2.67
CA LEU A 74 12.38 -2.38 3.46
C LEU A 74 13.48 -1.70 2.66
N PRO A 75 14.31 -0.84 3.27
CA PRO A 75 15.42 -0.20 2.56
C PRO A 75 16.38 -1.27 2.01
N ASP A 76 16.70 -1.19 0.72
CA ASP A 76 17.59 -2.11 0.03
C ASP A 76 18.58 -1.36 -0.84
N ASN A 77 19.83 -1.83 -0.86
CA ASN A 77 20.94 -1.11 -1.50
C ASN A 77 20.92 -1.22 -3.04
N CYS A 78 20.22 -2.21 -3.60
CA CYS A 78 20.10 -2.45 -5.04
C CYS A 78 18.77 -1.92 -5.58
N LEU A 79 17.68 -2.12 -4.84
CA LEU A 79 16.33 -1.81 -5.28
C LEU A 79 15.80 -0.47 -4.75
N THR A 80 16.55 0.24 -3.91
CA THR A 80 16.04 1.36 -3.07
C THR A 80 15.13 0.84 -1.96
N GLU A 81 14.04 0.16 -2.31
CA GLU A 81 13.17 -0.53 -1.36
C GLU A 81 12.83 -1.94 -1.86
N MET A 82 13.08 -2.96 -1.03
CA MET A 82 12.64 -4.33 -1.24
C MET A 82 11.22 -4.51 -0.74
N VAL A 83 10.34 -5.04 -1.57
CA VAL A 83 8.96 -5.39 -1.18
C VAL A 83 8.97 -6.65 -0.33
N VAL A 84 8.39 -6.57 0.86
CA VAL A 84 8.24 -7.69 1.80
C VAL A 84 6.76 -7.86 2.15
N ALA A 85 6.26 -9.09 2.02
CA ALA A 85 4.91 -9.46 2.42
C ALA A 85 4.94 -10.20 3.76
N CYS A 86 4.28 -9.65 4.76
CA CYS A 86 4.01 -10.32 6.04
C CYS A 86 2.62 -10.96 5.95
N ILE A 87 2.57 -12.29 5.97
CA ILE A 87 1.33 -13.06 5.85
C ILE A 87 0.96 -13.73 7.17
N GLN A 88 -0.32 -13.71 7.49
CA GLN A 88 -0.93 -14.52 8.54
C GLN A 88 -1.72 -15.64 7.87
N LEU A 89 -1.44 -16.88 8.26
CA LEU A 89 -2.16 -18.05 7.74
C LEU A 89 -3.47 -18.26 8.49
N ASN A 90 -4.41 -18.95 7.85
CA ASN A 90 -5.60 -19.48 8.51
C ASN A 90 -5.20 -20.61 9.47
N HIS A 91 -5.90 -20.72 10.60
CA HIS A 91 -5.53 -21.65 11.69
C HIS A 91 -5.50 -23.12 11.24
N ASP A 92 -6.38 -23.48 10.30
CA ASP A 92 -6.50 -24.84 9.76
C ASP A 92 -5.80 -25.00 8.40
N TRP A 93 -4.98 -24.02 7.99
CA TRP A 93 -4.28 -24.12 6.72
C TRP A 93 -3.13 -25.12 6.83
N THR A 94 -3.24 -26.20 6.07
CA THR A 94 -2.17 -27.20 5.93
C THR A 94 -1.54 -27.04 4.55
N TRP A 95 -0.23 -26.76 4.54
CA TRP A 95 0.53 -26.76 3.30
C TRP A 95 0.73 -28.21 2.85
N THR A 96 -0.05 -28.66 1.87
CA THR A 96 0.21 -29.92 1.19
C THR A 96 1.21 -29.66 0.07
N SER A 97 2.46 -30.06 0.28
CA SER A 97 3.48 -30.07 -0.77
C SER A 97 3.18 -31.16 -1.80
N SER A 98 2.19 -30.95 -2.68
CA SER A 98 2.01 -31.79 -3.85
C SER A 98 2.97 -31.33 -4.94
N GLY A 99 4.18 -31.90 -4.97
CA GLY A 99 5.15 -31.56 -6.02
C GLY A 99 6.55 -32.09 -5.77
N SER A 100 6.71 -33.40 -5.66
CA SER A 100 7.95 -34.05 -6.12
C SER A 100 7.90 -34.09 -7.65
N HIS A 101 8.60 -33.17 -8.31
CA HIS A 101 9.02 -33.31 -9.69
C HIS A 101 10.53 -33.50 -9.74
#